data_AF-B9C0V6-F1
#
_entry.id   AF-B9C0V6-F1
#
_cell.length_a   1.000
_cell.length_b   1.000
_cell.length_c   1.000
_cell.angle_alpha   90.00
_cell.angle_beta   90.00
_cell.angle_gamma   90.00
#
_symmetry.space_group_name_H-M   'P 1'
#
loop_
_entity.id
_entity.type
_entity.pdbx_description
1 polymer ?
#
loop_
_entity_poly.entity_id
_entity_poly.type
_entity_poly.pdbx_seq_one_letter_code
_entity_poly.pdbx_strand_id
1 'polypeptide(L)'
;MITLRPMTEDDFARFWPTYRAVVAAQETYALDPAPTFDAARALWLDAPLCTWVAEEDGVLLGSYYLKANAAGPGNHVCNCGY
;
A
#
# COMPACT_ATOMS: atom_id res chain seq x y z
N MET A 1 -13.09 16.21 6.31
CA MET A 1 -12.53 15.54 7.51
C MET A 1 -11.89 14.26 7.04
N ILE A 2 -10.61 14.05 7.36
CA ILE A 2 -9.90 12.83 6.96
C ILE A 2 -10.43 11.64 7.78
N THR A 3 -10.74 10.55 7.09
CA THR A 3 -11.13 9.27 7.67
C THR A 3 -10.12 8.20 7.28
N LEU A 4 -9.81 7.30 8.22
CA LEU A 4 -9.01 6.10 7.96
C LEU A 4 -9.96 4.90 7.93
N ARG A 5 -9.89 4.12 6.85
CA ARG A 5 -10.67 2.89 6.72
C ARG A 5 -9.85 1.81 5.98
N PRO A 6 -10.19 0.52 6.13
CA PRO A 6 -9.57 -0.54 5.35
C PRO A 6 -9.70 -0.28 3.84
N MET A 7 -8.63 -0.56 3.11
CA MET A 7 -8.59 -0.50 1.65
C MET A 7 -9.39 -1.66 1.06
N THR A 8 -10.24 -1.37 0.07
CA THR A 8 -10.93 -2.38 -0.76
C THR A 8 -10.20 -2.57 -2.09
N GLU A 9 -10.60 -3.59 -2.86
CA GLU A 9 -10.08 -3.79 -4.22
C GLU A 9 -10.35 -2.59 -5.14
N ASP A 10 -11.54 -1.98 -5.03
CA ASP A 10 -11.91 -0.78 -5.78
C ASP A 10 -11.05 0.43 -5.40
N ASP A 11 -10.71 0.58 -4.11
CA ASP A 11 -9.80 1.62 -3.67
C ASP A 11 -8.40 1.43 -4.22
N PHE A 12 -7.92 0.17 -4.29
CA PHE A 12 -6.62 -0.10 -4.90
C PHE A 12 -6.61 0.25 -6.38
N ALA A 13 -7.69 -0.06 -7.11
CA ALA A 13 -7.83 0.36 -8.50
C ALA A 13 -7.73 1.89 -8.66
N ARG A 14 -8.28 2.66 -7.71
CA ARG A 14 -8.19 4.12 -7.66
C ARG A 14 -6.83 4.65 -7.19
N PHE A 15 -6.15 3.93 -6.31
CA PHE A 15 -4.82 4.26 -5.78
C PHE A 15 -3.69 3.90 -6.73
N TRP A 16 -3.91 2.94 -7.64
CA TRP A 16 -2.92 2.42 -8.58
C TRP A 16 -2.10 3.49 -9.33
N PRO A 17 -2.70 4.57 -9.89
CA PRO A 17 -1.93 5.63 -10.53
C PRO A 17 -0.92 6.30 -9.58
N THR A 18 -1.29 6.50 -8.31
CA THR A 18 -0.43 7.08 -7.28
C THR A 18 0.73 6.14 -6.94
N TYR A 19 0.44 4.86 -6.67
CA TYR A 19 1.46 3.85 -6.43
C TYR A 19 2.48 3.81 -7.57
N ARG A 20 2.01 3.75 -8.82
CA ARG A 20 2.86 3.76 -10.02
C ARG A 20 3.75 5.00 -10.10
N ALA A 21 3.20 6.18 -9.84
CA ALA A 21 3.96 7.42 -9.90
C ALA A 21 5.10 7.42 -8.88
N VAL A 22 4.84 6.95 -7.66
CA VAL A 22 5.83 6.88 -6.57
C VAL A 22 6.95 5.89 -6.89
N VAL A 23 6.61 4.65 -7.30
CA VAL A 23 7.64 3.64 -7.61
C VAL A 23 8.44 3.98 -8.86
N ALA A 24 7.81 4.58 -9.88
CA ALA A 24 8.50 4.99 -11.10
C ALA A 24 9.49 6.14 -10.87
N ALA A 25 9.27 6.98 -9.84
CA ALA A 25 10.21 8.04 -9.46
C ALA A 25 11.50 7.48 -8.84
N GLN A 26 11.44 6.31 -8.20
CA GLN A 26 12.58 5.63 -7.56
C GLN A 26 13.27 6.44 -6.44
N GLU A 27 12.55 7.38 -5.81
CA GLU A 27 13.09 8.27 -4.79
C GLU A 27 12.92 7.73 -3.36
N THR A 28 11.92 6.86 -3.14
CA THR A 28 11.48 6.43 -1.79
C THR A 28 11.43 4.92 -1.60
N TYR A 29 11.13 4.16 -2.65
CA TYR A 29 10.97 2.71 -2.59
C TYR A 29 11.98 1.96 -3.46
N ALA A 30 12.57 0.91 -2.89
CA ALA A 30 13.39 -0.06 -3.62
C ALA A 30 12.50 -1.17 -4.23
N LEU A 31 11.60 -0.80 -5.13
CA LEU A 31 10.68 -1.68 -5.84
C LEU A 31 10.94 -1.63 -7.35
N ASP A 32 10.33 -2.55 -8.10
CA ASP A 32 10.31 -2.46 -9.56
C ASP A 32 9.63 -1.14 -10.00
N PRO A 33 10.27 -0.28 -10.81
CA PRO A 33 9.70 0.99 -11.25
C PRO A 33 8.56 0.84 -12.26
N ALA A 34 8.37 -0.36 -12.84
CA ALA A 34 7.30 -0.63 -13.80
C ALA A 34 6.51 -1.90 -13.42
N PRO A 35 5.90 -1.96 -12.22
CA PRO A 35 5.18 -3.14 -11.80
C PRO A 35 3.90 -3.34 -12.62
N THR A 36 3.43 -4.58 -12.72
CA THR A 36 2.07 -4.84 -13.19
C THR A 36 1.06 -4.47 -12.10
N PHE A 37 -0.20 -4.25 -12.50
CA PHE A 37 -1.30 -4.01 -11.56
C PHE A 37 -1.39 -5.13 -10.52
N ASP A 38 -1.35 -6.39 -10.96
CA ASP A 38 -1.50 -7.56 -10.10
C ASP A 38 -0.33 -7.71 -9.13
N ALA A 39 0.91 -7.46 -9.58
CA ALA A 39 2.09 -7.51 -8.71
C ALA A 39 2.03 -6.42 -7.63
N ALA A 40 1.60 -5.22 -7.98
CA ALA A 40 1.42 -4.13 -7.03
C ALA A 40 0.28 -4.41 -6.05
N ARG A 41 -0.85 -4.96 -6.52
CA ARG A 41 -1.99 -5.35 -5.69
C ARG A 41 -1.59 -6.43 -4.70
N ALA A 42 -0.87 -7.45 -5.19
CA ALA A 42 -0.38 -8.54 -4.35
C ALA A 42 0.53 -8.01 -3.24
N LEU A 43 1.43 -7.07 -3.55
CA LEU A 43 2.37 -6.51 -2.59
C LEU A 43 1.70 -5.57 -1.57
N TRP A 44 0.78 -4.72 -2.02
CA TRP A 44 0.26 -3.61 -1.22
C TRP A 44 -1.08 -3.90 -0.54
N LEU A 45 -1.88 -4.81 -1.09
CA LEU A 45 -3.21 -5.16 -0.57
C LEU A 45 -3.28 -6.60 -0.08
N ASP A 46 -2.82 -7.58 -0.86
CA ASP A 46 -3.08 -8.99 -0.56
C ASP A 46 -2.08 -9.59 0.46
N ALA A 47 -0.79 -9.26 0.35
CA ALA A 47 0.27 -9.82 1.20
C ALA A 47 0.38 -9.20 2.61
N PRO A 48 0.13 -7.90 2.83
CA PRO A 48 0.19 -7.31 4.17
C PRO A 48 -0.92 -7.86 5.09
N LEU A 49 -0.74 -7.67 6.41
CA LEU A 49 -1.75 -8.05 7.40
C LEU A 49 -3.01 -7.17 7.27
N CYS A 50 -2.82 -5.89 7.03
CA CYS A 50 -3.90 -4.98 6.68
C CYS A 50 -3.38 -3.76 5.92
N THR A 51 -4.23 -3.19 5.08
CA THR A 51 -3.97 -1.98 4.32
C THR A 51 -5.10 -1.00 4.52
N TRP A 52 -4.73 0.26 4.73
CA TRP A 52 -5.65 1.35 5.04
C TRP A 52 -5.54 2.44 3.99
N VAL A 53 -6.62 3.20 3.84
CA VAL A 53 -6.65 4.43 3.03
C VAL A 53 -7.03 5.60 3.92
N ALA A 54 -6.41 6.75 3.64
CA ALA A 54 -6.87 8.04 4.11
C ALA A 54 -7.79 8.64 3.05
N GLU A 55 -9.03 8.94 3.44
CA GLU A 55 -10.04 9.51 2.55
C GLU A 55 -10.60 10.81 3.12
N GLU A 56 -10.76 11.81 2.25
CA GLU A 56 -11.53 13.02 2.54
C GLU A 56 -12.48 13.31 1.37
N ASP A 57 -13.78 13.44 1.67
CA ASP A 57 -14.83 13.77 0.69
C ASP A 57 -14.81 12.87 -0.56
N GLY A 58 -14.59 11.57 -0.35
CA GLY A 58 -14.49 10.57 -1.42
C GLY A 58 -13.14 10.54 -2.13
N VAL A 59 -12.19 11.41 -1.81
CA VAL A 59 -10.85 11.47 -2.41
C VAL A 59 -9.86 10.67 -1.58
N LEU A 60 -9.13 9.74 -2.22
CA LEU A 60 -8.05 9.01 -1.57
C LEU A 60 -6.81 9.91 -1.51
N LEU A 61 -6.37 10.23 -0.29
CA LEU A 61 -5.23 11.09 -0.02
C LEU A 61 -3.92 10.30 0.17
N GLY A 62 -4.03 9.01 0.51
CA GLY A 62 -2.88 8.14 0.72
C GLY A 62 -3.30 6.75 1.18
N SER A 63 -2.33 5.85 1.27
CA SER A 63 -2.53 4.49 1.76
C SER A 63 -1.32 4.07 2.57
N TYR A 64 -1.51 3.19 3.55
CA TYR A 64 -0.40 2.51 4.18
C TYR A 64 -0.77 1.07 4.49
N TYR A 65 0.23 0.19 4.52
CA TYR A 65 0.05 -1.20 4.93
C TYR A 65 0.80 -1.49 6.24
N LEU A 66 0.36 -2.54 6.94
CA LEU A 66 1.06 -3.13 8.07
C LEU A 66 1.36 -4.60 7.78
N LYS A 67 2.59 -5.03 8.04
CA LYS A 67 2.99 -6.44 7.92
C LYS A 67 4.00 -6.83 9.00
N ALA A 68 4.17 -8.13 9.20
CA ALA A 68 5.34 -8.64 9.89
C ALA A 68 6.61 -8.32 9.07
N ASN A 69 7.62 -7.73 9.71
CA ASN A 69 8.88 -7.37 9.05
C ASN A 69 9.72 -8.60 8.69
N ALA A 70 9.59 -9.67 9.47
CA ALA A 70 10.26 -10.94 9.24
C ALA A 70 9.29 -12.11 9.49
N ALA A 71 9.57 -13.26 8.89
CA ALA A 71 8.83 -14.49 9.15
C ALA A 71 9.28 -15.15 10.48
N GLY A 72 8.57 -16.20 10.90
CA GLY A 72 8.96 -17.03 12.04
C GLY A 72 9.01 -16.24 13.36
N PRO A 73 9.99 -16.49 14.26
CA PRO A 73 10.07 -15.83 15.56
C PRO A 73 10.15 -14.30 15.51
N GLY A 74 10.54 -13.71 14.37
CA GLY A 74 10.61 -12.26 14.16
C GLY A 74 9.28 -11.60 13.78
N ASN A 75 8.19 -12.37 13.62
CA ASN A 75 6.91 -11.86 13.11
C ASN A 75 6.17 -10.89 14.03
N HIS A 76 6.63 -10.74 15.27
CA HIS A 76 6.13 -9.75 16.22
C HIS A 76 6.63 -8.33 15.92
N VAL A 77 7.65 -8.18 15.06
CA VAL A 77 8.19 -6.87 14.64
C VAL A 77 7.40 -6.38 13.43
N CYS A 78 6.78 -5.21 13.55
CA CYS A 78 5.98 -4.60 12.48
C CYS A 78 6.86 -3.86 11.46
N ASN A 79 6.47 -3.90 10.19
CA ASN A 79 6.89 -3.00 9.13
C ASN A 79 5.66 -2.34 8.50
N CYS A 80 5.84 -1.10 8.06
CA CYS A 80 4.84 -0.34 7.33
C CYS A 80 5.45 0.30 6.09
N GLY A 81 4.64 0.45 5.05
CA GLY A 81 4.90 1.29 3.89
C GLY A 81 3.77 2.32 3.77
N TYR A 82 4.14 3.57 3.50
CA TYR A 82 3.27 4.72 3.28
C TYR A 82 3.34 5.20 1.83
#